data_AF-A0A844IVJ5-F1
#
_entry.id   AF-A0A844IVJ5-F1
#
_cell.length_a   1.000
_cell.length_b   1.000
_cell.length_c   1.000
_cell.angle_alpha   90.00
_cell.angle_beta   90.00
_cell.angle_gamma   90.00
#
_symmetry.space_group_name_H-M   'P 1'
#
loop_
_entity.id
_entity.type
_entity.pdbx_description
1 polymer ?
#
loop_
_entity_poly.entity_id
_entity_poly.type
_entity_poly.pdbx_seq_one_letter_code
_entity_poly.pdbx_strand_id
1 'polypeptide(L)'
;MLQVIYSDEFLDHKTGIYHPEKPERLTAIVNALKAANFAEKITWKLPTPVISKPSLMSWIESVHPINYIKKVKDISSSGGGYLDGDTPISPRSYDVALLAVSAWLDGVDTVLDTANKAFVLARPPGHHAVSDTGMGFCLFSNAAIAALYALQQPRIQRVAILDWDVHHGNGTEAIVETHSEIAYVSLHQYPAYPGTGKTSQQGSHNNVLNLPVPPGSDITVYQPLWERKILPFLTNFSPDLLIISAGYDANTNDPLASVNLQPEDFGLFTEYCLGITKKIMFGLEGGYDLPSLAESVIATIKPCIC
;
A
#
# COMPACT_ATOMS: atom_id res chain seq x y z
N MET A 1 8.75 -15.88 -11.43
CA MET A 1 9.33 -14.53 -11.59
C MET A 1 8.44 -13.54 -10.86
N LEU A 2 8.99 -12.51 -10.25
CA LEU A 2 8.19 -11.41 -9.68
C LEU A 2 7.97 -10.33 -10.74
N GLN A 3 6.78 -9.77 -10.81
CA GLN A 3 6.47 -8.65 -11.70
C GLN A 3 6.54 -7.33 -10.90
N VAL A 4 7.38 -6.39 -11.30
CA VAL A 4 7.47 -5.06 -10.67
C VAL A 4 6.89 -4.03 -11.63
N ILE A 5 5.90 -3.27 -11.16
CA ILE A 5 5.24 -2.21 -11.93
C ILE A 5 5.79 -0.87 -11.47
N TYR A 6 6.45 -0.14 -12.38
CA TYR A 6 7.17 1.08 -12.07
C TYR A 6 7.27 2.01 -13.30
N SER A 7 7.19 3.32 -13.09
CA SER A 7 7.50 4.37 -14.06
C SER A 7 8.25 5.50 -13.36
N ASP A 8 9.22 6.11 -14.06
CA ASP A 8 9.89 7.32 -13.58
C ASP A 8 8.90 8.51 -13.43
N GLU A 9 7.73 8.46 -14.08
CA GLU A 9 6.67 9.47 -13.90
C GLU A 9 6.21 9.58 -12.44
N PHE A 10 6.33 8.53 -11.64
CA PHE A 10 6.04 8.58 -10.21
C PHE A 10 6.96 9.54 -9.45
N LEU A 11 8.12 9.89 -10.01
CA LEU A 11 9.05 10.86 -9.44
C LEU A 11 8.55 12.31 -9.62
N ASP A 12 7.57 12.56 -10.48
CA ASP A 12 7.07 13.91 -10.80
C ASP A 12 6.11 14.48 -9.74
N HIS A 13 5.58 13.65 -8.85
CA HIS A 13 4.86 14.13 -7.67
C HIS A 13 5.85 14.82 -6.70
N LYS A 14 5.98 16.14 -6.69
CA LYS A 14 6.93 16.82 -5.79
C LYS A 14 6.24 17.24 -4.49
N THR A 15 6.93 17.05 -3.36
CA THR A 15 6.38 17.29 -2.01
C THR A 15 7.14 18.38 -1.24
N GLY A 16 8.33 18.77 -1.72
CA GLY A 16 9.17 19.82 -1.12
C GLY A 16 10.51 19.30 -0.59
N ILE A 17 11.41 20.21 -0.21
CA ILE A 17 12.84 19.93 0.08
C ILE A 17 13.04 19.12 1.39
N TYR A 18 12.09 19.13 2.31
CA TYR A 18 12.19 18.46 3.61
C TYR A 18 11.08 17.47 3.89
N HIS A 19 10.22 17.21 2.91
CA HIS A 19 9.12 16.29 3.09
C HIS A 19 9.63 14.83 3.11
N PRO A 20 9.21 13.98 4.06
CA PRO A 20 9.68 12.60 4.14
C PRO A 20 9.22 11.76 2.96
N GLU A 21 7.96 11.92 2.52
CA GLU A 21 7.46 11.33 1.28
C GLU A 21 8.09 12.09 0.10
N LYS A 22 9.06 11.48 -0.59
CA LYS A 22 9.87 12.12 -1.65
C LYS A 22 10.26 11.14 -2.75
N PRO A 23 10.56 11.62 -3.98
CA PRO A 23 10.92 10.76 -5.12
C PRO A 23 12.08 9.79 -4.85
N GLU A 24 13.03 10.19 -4.01
CA GLU A 24 14.23 9.42 -3.71
C GLU A 24 13.91 8.05 -3.11
N ARG A 25 12.74 7.91 -2.44
CA ARG A 25 12.21 6.63 -1.93
C ARG A 25 12.16 5.58 -3.04
N LEU A 26 11.56 5.93 -4.18
CA LEU A 26 11.45 5.03 -5.32
C LEU A 26 12.81 4.77 -5.97
N THR A 27 13.65 5.80 -6.13
CA THR A 27 14.97 5.61 -6.75
C THR A 27 15.88 4.71 -5.93
N ALA A 28 15.81 4.78 -4.59
CA ALA A 28 16.57 3.92 -3.69
C ALA A 28 16.17 2.45 -3.87
N ILE A 29 14.87 2.16 -3.85
CA ILE A 29 14.32 0.81 -4.08
C ILE A 29 14.71 0.30 -5.46
N VAL A 30 14.49 1.09 -6.52
CA VAL A 30 14.77 0.68 -7.91
C VAL A 30 16.24 0.37 -8.12
N ASN A 31 17.14 1.18 -7.56
CA ASN A 31 18.58 0.94 -7.63
C ASN A 31 18.97 -0.36 -6.90
N ALA A 32 18.42 -0.59 -5.71
CA ALA A 32 18.68 -1.81 -4.96
C ALA A 32 18.16 -3.06 -5.70
N LEU A 33 16.95 -3.02 -6.25
CA LEU A 33 16.38 -4.15 -7.00
C LEU A 33 17.15 -4.47 -8.28
N LYS A 34 17.64 -3.45 -8.99
CA LYS A 34 18.48 -3.64 -10.18
C LYS A 34 19.87 -4.19 -9.85
N ALA A 35 20.39 -3.92 -8.65
CA ALA A 35 21.68 -4.39 -8.17
C ALA A 35 21.61 -5.74 -7.42
N ALA A 36 20.40 -6.23 -7.10
CA ALA A 36 20.20 -7.47 -6.37
C ALA A 36 20.75 -8.68 -7.14
N ASN A 37 21.25 -9.68 -6.42
CA ASN A 37 21.76 -10.93 -7.00
C ASN A 37 20.70 -11.80 -7.68
N PHE A 38 19.43 -11.39 -7.61
CA PHE A 38 18.28 -12.04 -8.21
C PHE A 38 17.54 -11.12 -9.21
N ALA A 39 18.16 -10.02 -9.64
CA ALA A 39 17.55 -9.03 -10.52
C ALA A 39 16.98 -9.65 -11.80
N GLU A 40 17.59 -10.72 -12.31
CA GLU A 40 17.13 -11.49 -13.47
C GLU A 40 15.80 -12.23 -13.25
N LYS A 41 15.39 -12.42 -11.99
CA LYS A 41 14.09 -13.00 -11.62
C LYS A 41 12.96 -11.95 -11.53
N ILE A 42 13.29 -10.67 -11.70
CA ILE A 42 12.35 -9.54 -11.71
C ILE A 42 12.03 -9.17 -13.16
N THR A 43 10.74 -9.17 -13.49
CA THR A 43 10.24 -8.61 -14.74
C THR A 43 9.69 -7.22 -14.47
N TRP A 44 10.27 -6.20 -15.12
CA TRP A 44 9.81 -4.82 -15.01
C TRP A 44 8.70 -4.53 -16.02
N LYS A 45 7.62 -3.89 -15.55
CA LYS A 45 6.49 -3.45 -16.36
C LYS A 45 6.24 -1.97 -16.14
N LEU A 46 5.86 -1.27 -17.20
CA LEU A 46 5.28 0.06 -17.09
C LEU A 46 3.81 -0.05 -16.64
N PRO A 47 3.31 0.90 -15.84
CA PRO A 47 1.88 1.02 -15.60
C PRO A 47 1.15 1.37 -16.90
N THR A 48 -0.08 0.89 -17.03
CA THR A 48 -0.96 1.25 -18.14
C THR A 48 -1.22 2.75 -18.09
N PRO A 49 -0.93 3.51 -19.17
CA PRO A 49 -1.19 4.94 -19.20
C PRO A 49 -2.66 5.24 -18.95
N VAL A 50 -2.96 6.32 -18.21
CA VAL A 50 -4.33 6.72 -17.84
C VAL A 50 -5.28 6.75 -19.06
N ILE A 51 -4.81 7.30 -20.19
CA ILE A 51 -5.61 7.39 -21.43
C ILE A 51 -5.93 6.02 -22.07
N SER A 52 -5.15 5.00 -21.74
CA SER A 52 -5.34 3.62 -22.21
C SER A 52 -6.16 2.77 -21.24
N LYS A 53 -6.63 3.32 -20.12
CA LYS A 53 -7.49 2.64 -19.14
C LYS A 53 -8.82 3.41 -18.95
N PRO A 54 -9.78 3.29 -19.88
CA PRO A 54 -11.01 4.10 -19.87
C PRO A 54 -11.86 3.99 -18.60
N SER A 55 -11.83 2.84 -17.92
CA SER A 55 -12.58 2.60 -16.67
C SER A 55 -11.90 3.16 -15.42
N LEU A 56 -10.68 3.70 -15.51
CA LEU A 56 -9.91 4.14 -14.34
C LEU A 56 -10.69 5.15 -13.49
N MET A 57 -11.27 6.16 -14.14
CA MET A 57 -12.00 7.20 -13.43
C MET A 57 -13.23 6.65 -12.70
N SER A 58 -13.92 5.66 -13.27
CA SER A 58 -15.07 5.03 -12.62
C SER A 58 -14.69 4.32 -11.32
N TRP A 59 -13.50 3.72 -11.24
CA TRP A 59 -12.99 3.10 -10.01
C TRP A 59 -12.58 4.12 -8.96
N ILE A 60 -12.02 5.25 -9.37
CA ILE A 60 -11.71 6.34 -8.45
C ILE A 60 -13.02 6.94 -7.93
N GLU A 61 -14.00 7.18 -8.80
CA GLU A 61 -15.32 7.72 -8.45
C GLU A 61 -16.17 6.79 -7.59
N SER A 62 -15.92 5.48 -7.61
CA SER A 62 -16.61 4.54 -6.70
C SER A 62 -16.18 4.68 -5.24
N VAL A 63 -15.06 5.36 -4.97
CA VAL A 63 -14.53 5.59 -3.63
C VAL A 63 -14.56 7.08 -3.28
N HIS A 64 -14.15 7.91 -4.23
CA HIS A 64 -13.92 9.33 -4.04
C HIS A 64 -14.98 10.17 -4.77
N PRO A 65 -15.74 11.00 -4.05
CA PRO A 65 -16.73 11.88 -4.67
C PRO A 65 -16.11 12.83 -5.71
N ILE A 66 -16.87 13.12 -6.76
CA ILE A 66 -16.40 13.94 -7.90
C ILE A 66 -15.91 15.34 -7.48
N ASN A 67 -16.49 15.93 -6.44
CA ASN A 67 -16.06 17.22 -5.89
C ASN A 67 -14.67 17.12 -5.23
N TYR A 68 -14.36 16.02 -4.55
CA TYR A 68 -13.04 15.77 -3.99
C TYR A 68 -12.01 15.54 -5.11
N ILE A 69 -12.31 14.70 -6.10
CA ILE A 69 -11.44 14.48 -7.26
C ILE A 69 -11.14 15.82 -7.97
N LYS A 70 -12.18 16.63 -8.20
CA LYS A 70 -12.04 17.97 -8.78
C LYS A 70 -11.17 18.89 -7.92
N LYS A 71 -11.32 18.87 -6.59
CA LYS A 71 -10.46 19.63 -5.66
C LYS A 71 -8.98 19.28 -5.86
N VAL A 72 -8.64 17.99 -5.89
CA VAL A 72 -7.25 17.52 -6.10
C VAL A 72 -6.72 18.03 -7.45
N LYS A 73 -7.52 17.90 -8.52
CA LYS A 73 -7.18 18.38 -9.87
C LYS A 73 -7.00 19.89 -9.92
N ASP A 74 -7.88 20.66 -9.30
CA ASP A 74 -7.86 22.13 -9.30
C ASP A 74 -6.62 22.65 -8.56
N ILE A 75 -6.26 22.06 -7.40
CA ILE A 75 -5.02 22.42 -6.67
C ILE A 75 -3.79 22.12 -7.54
N SER A 76 -3.74 20.94 -8.15
CA SER A 76 -2.62 20.54 -9.01
C SER A 76 -2.48 21.47 -10.21
N SER A 77 -3.56 21.69 -10.96
CA SER A 77 -3.57 22.57 -12.15
C SER A 77 -3.33 24.05 -11.85
N SER A 78 -3.57 24.50 -10.61
CA SER A 78 -3.31 25.88 -10.17
C SER A 78 -1.87 26.11 -9.67
N GLY A 79 -0.97 25.13 -9.84
CA GLY A 79 0.44 25.24 -9.47
C GLY A 79 0.84 24.48 -8.21
N GLY A 80 -0.10 23.79 -7.55
CA GLY A 80 0.12 23.06 -6.31
C GLY A 80 -0.49 23.73 -5.08
N GLY A 81 -0.20 23.16 -3.90
CA GLY A 81 -0.78 23.56 -2.62
C GLY A 81 -0.76 22.38 -1.65
N TYR A 82 -1.76 22.31 -0.78
CA TYR A 82 -1.91 21.25 0.21
C TYR A 82 -3.37 20.81 0.33
N LEU A 83 -3.61 19.52 0.58
CA LEU A 83 -4.95 19.03 0.92
C LEU A 83 -5.31 19.27 2.38
N ASP A 84 -4.31 19.14 3.26
CA ASP A 84 -4.35 19.38 4.69
C ASP A 84 -3.00 19.98 5.17
N GLY A 85 -2.61 19.76 6.44
CA GLY A 85 -1.37 20.29 6.98
C GLY A 85 -0.08 19.61 6.49
N ASP A 86 -0.17 18.38 5.99
CA ASP A 86 1.00 17.55 5.68
C ASP A 86 0.94 16.83 4.33
N THR A 87 -0.12 17.03 3.54
CA THR A 87 -0.33 16.37 2.25
C THR A 87 -0.15 17.35 1.08
N PRO A 88 1.09 17.58 0.60
CA PRO A 88 1.38 18.51 -0.48
C PRO A 88 0.88 18.00 -1.84
N ILE A 89 0.43 18.94 -2.68
CA ILE A 89 0.11 18.75 -4.08
C ILE A 89 1.04 19.65 -4.92
N SER A 90 1.58 19.09 -6.00
CA SER A 90 2.40 19.76 -7.01
C SER A 90 1.69 19.77 -8.36
N PRO A 91 2.21 20.49 -9.36
CA PRO A 91 1.59 20.58 -10.69
C PRO A 91 1.32 19.24 -11.40
N ARG A 92 2.05 18.18 -11.06
CA ARG A 92 1.89 16.84 -11.66
C ARG A 92 1.21 15.83 -10.73
N SER A 93 0.94 16.19 -9.47
CA SER A 93 0.42 15.24 -8.47
C SER A 93 -0.88 14.58 -8.87
N TYR A 94 -1.82 15.31 -9.49
CA TYR A 94 -3.09 14.71 -9.90
C TYR A 94 -2.88 13.60 -10.93
N ASP A 95 -2.17 13.90 -12.03
CA ASP A 95 -1.91 12.93 -13.09
C ASP A 95 -1.11 11.71 -12.57
N VAL A 96 -0.11 11.97 -11.72
CA VAL A 96 0.72 10.92 -11.11
C VAL A 96 -0.10 10.05 -10.15
N ALA A 97 -1.03 10.63 -9.38
CA ALA A 97 -1.92 9.87 -8.51
C ALA A 97 -2.91 9.01 -9.31
N LEU A 98 -3.42 9.49 -10.45
CA LEU A 98 -4.21 8.65 -11.37
C LEU A 98 -3.37 7.48 -11.91
N LEU A 99 -2.11 7.74 -12.29
CA LEU A 99 -1.20 6.71 -12.76
C LEU A 99 -0.89 5.69 -11.65
N ALA A 100 -0.77 6.13 -10.40
CA ALA A 100 -0.58 5.25 -9.24
C ALA A 100 -1.78 4.30 -9.09
N VAL A 101 -3.02 4.82 -9.08
CA VAL A 101 -4.22 3.96 -9.06
C VAL A 101 -4.21 2.99 -10.25
N SER A 102 -3.88 3.47 -11.46
CA SER A 102 -3.79 2.60 -12.65
C SER A 102 -2.81 1.45 -12.45
N ALA A 103 -1.63 1.72 -11.88
CA ALA A 103 -0.61 0.73 -11.58
C ALA A 103 -1.07 -0.30 -10.55
N TRP A 104 -1.84 0.12 -9.54
CA TRP A 104 -2.45 -0.79 -8.58
C TRP A 104 -3.47 -1.72 -9.25
N LEU A 105 -4.29 -1.20 -10.18
CA LEU A 105 -5.19 -2.04 -10.97
C LEU A 105 -4.41 -3.03 -11.87
N ASP A 106 -3.30 -2.59 -12.50
CA ASP A 106 -2.42 -3.48 -13.28
C ASP A 106 -1.77 -4.57 -12.43
N GLY A 107 -1.52 -4.28 -11.15
CA GLY A 107 -1.02 -5.24 -10.17
C GLY A 107 -2.02 -6.38 -9.94
N VAL A 108 -3.30 -6.03 -9.75
CA VAL A 108 -4.39 -6.99 -9.67
C VAL A 108 -4.43 -7.85 -10.93
N ASP A 109 -4.53 -7.22 -12.11
CA ASP A 109 -4.59 -7.93 -13.39
C ASP A 109 -3.40 -8.88 -13.57
N THR A 110 -2.19 -8.39 -13.26
CA THR A 110 -0.96 -9.19 -13.38
C THR A 110 -0.99 -10.45 -12.52
N VAL A 111 -1.48 -10.36 -11.28
CA VAL A 111 -1.59 -11.52 -10.38
C VAL A 111 -2.62 -12.53 -10.91
N LEU A 112 -3.75 -12.04 -11.42
CA LEU A 112 -4.84 -12.89 -11.90
C LEU A 112 -4.52 -13.58 -13.23
N ASP A 113 -3.82 -12.89 -14.13
CA ASP A 113 -3.52 -13.39 -15.48
C ASP A 113 -2.31 -14.30 -15.51
N THR A 114 -1.27 -13.99 -14.73
CA THR A 114 0.03 -14.67 -14.86
C THR A 114 0.31 -15.68 -13.76
N ALA A 115 -0.52 -15.71 -12.72
CA ALA A 115 -0.28 -16.44 -11.46
C ALA A 115 1.07 -16.11 -10.78
N ASN A 116 1.78 -15.07 -11.23
CA ASN A 116 2.93 -14.50 -10.54
C ASN A 116 2.47 -13.48 -9.51
N LYS A 117 3.34 -13.16 -8.55
CA LYS A 117 3.12 -12.03 -7.63
C LYS A 117 3.47 -10.72 -8.36
N ALA A 118 2.84 -9.63 -7.93
CA ALA A 118 3.13 -8.30 -8.42
C ALA A 118 3.57 -7.39 -7.27
N PHE A 119 4.51 -6.49 -7.53
CA PHE A 119 4.86 -5.39 -6.63
C PHE A 119 4.69 -4.07 -7.39
N VAL A 120 3.78 -3.22 -6.92
CA VAL A 120 3.55 -1.88 -7.45
C VAL A 120 4.39 -0.87 -6.69
N LEU A 121 5.41 -0.32 -7.37
CA LEU A 121 6.28 0.73 -6.84
C LEU A 121 5.76 2.08 -7.32
N ALA A 122 4.64 2.51 -6.75
CA ALA A 122 4.00 3.78 -7.09
C ALA A 122 4.07 4.77 -5.93
N ARG A 123 3.96 6.06 -6.26
CA ARG A 123 3.67 7.13 -5.32
C ARG A 123 2.79 8.20 -6.01
N PRO A 124 1.97 8.98 -5.29
CA PRO A 124 1.80 9.00 -3.82
C PRO A 124 1.19 7.71 -3.21
N PRO A 125 1.36 7.47 -1.88
CA PRO A 125 0.72 6.38 -1.16
C PRO A 125 -0.81 6.55 -1.09
N GLY A 126 -1.53 5.61 -0.48
CA GLY A 126 -3.00 5.61 -0.50
C GLY A 126 -3.73 5.30 0.82
N HIS A 127 -3.15 4.55 1.75
CA HIS A 127 -3.93 3.95 2.85
C HIS A 127 -4.61 4.95 3.84
N HIS A 128 -4.19 6.21 3.87
CA HIS A 128 -4.79 7.25 4.72
C HIS A 128 -5.93 8.04 4.04
N ALA A 129 -6.04 8.00 2.71
CA ALA A 129 -7.06 8.76 2.00
C ALA A 129 -8.45 8.18 2.26
N VAL A 130 -9.27 8.91 3.02
CA VAL A 130 -10.70 8.60 3.21
C VAL A 130 -11.49 9.06 1.98
N SER A 131 -12.79 8.72 1.92
CA SER A 131 -13.63 8.98 0.74
C SER A 131 -13.55 10.42 0.21
N ASP A 132 -13.69 11.43 1.07
CA ASP A 132 -13.75 12.84 0.65
C ASP A 132 -12.52 13.69 1.00
N THR A 133 -11.48 13.08 1.58
CA THR A 133 -10.32 13.79 2.13
C THR A 133 -9.03 12.98 1.93
N GLY A 134 -8.05 13.59 1.28
CA GLY A 134 -6.67 13.11 1.26
C GLY A 134 -5.90 13.70 2.45
N MET A 135 -5.13 12.84 3.09
CA MET A 135 -4.39 13.12 4.34
C MET A 135 -3.22 12.13 4.47
N GLY A 136 -2.25 12.40 5.33
CA GLY A 136 -1.14 11.47 5.58
C GLY A 136 -0.40 11.14 4.29
N PHE A 137 -0.16 12.16 3.46
CA PHE A 137 0.50 12.07 2.15
C PHE A 137 -0.32 11.38 1.05
N CYS A 138 -1.48 10.83 1.37
CA CYS A 138 -2.30 10.03 0.47
C CYS A 138 -3.33 10.89 -0.28
N LEU A 139 -3.36 10.79 -1.62
CA LEU A 139 -4.32 11.52 -2.45
C LEU A 139 -5.57 10.67 -2.78
N PHE A 140 -5.37 9.40 -3.13
CA PHE A 140 -6.46 8.46 -3.42
C PHE A 140 -6.19 7.13 -2.72
N SER A 141 -7.24 6.41 -2.33
CA SER A 141 -7.14 5.16 -1.58
C SER A 141 -6.78 3.98 -2.49
N ASN A 142 -5.51 3.92 -2.90
CA ASN A 142 -5.02 2.97 -3.91
C ASN A 142 -5.42 1.50 -3.60
N ALA A 143 -5.17 1.04 -2.37
CA ALA A 143 -5.47 -0.33 -1.95
C ALA A 143 -6.97 -0.63 -1.92
N ALA A 144 -7.79 0.29 -1.40
CA ALA A 144 -9.24 0.11 -1.36
C ALA A 144 -9.86 0.09 -2.77
N ILE A 145 -9.42 1.00 -3.65
CA ILE A 145 -9.84 1.03 -5.06
C ILE A 145 -9.44 -0.28 -5.76
N ALA A 146 -8.22 -0.77 -5.52
CA ALA A 146 -7.75 -2.03 -6.11
C ALA A 146 -8.54 -3.25 -5.59
N ALA A 147 -8.93 -3.27 -4.32
CA ALA A 147 -9.74 -4.35 -3.76
C ALA A 147 -11.16 -4.37 -4.34
N LEU A 148 -11.81 -3.20 -4.46
CA LEU A 148 -13.12 -3.07 -5.10
C LEU A 148 -13.06 -3.47 -6.59
N TYR A 149 -12.01 -3.07 -7.30
CA TYR A 149 -11.75 -3.53 -8.66
C TYR A 149 -11.57 -5.04 -8.75
N ALA A 150 -10.79 -5.63 -7.84
CA ALA A 150 -10.51 -7.06 -7.81
C ALA A 150 -11.78 -7.90 -7.62
N LEU A 151 -12.73 -7.47 -6.79
CA LEU A 151 -14.03 -8.13 -6.62
C LEU A 151 -14.86 -8.20 -7.90
N GLN A 152 -14.57 -7.36 -8.89
CA GLN A 152 -15.26 -7.33 -10.17
C GLN A 152 -14.55 -8.21 -11.22
N GLN A 153 -13.44 -8.86 -10.84
CA GLN A 153 -12.70 -9.76 -11.70
C GLN A 153 -13.22 -11.21 -11.63
N PRO A 154 -13.08 -11.98 -12.72
CA PRO A 154 -13.52 -13.37 -12.73
C PRO A 154 -12.84 -14.21 -11.65
N ARG A 155 -13.64 -14.99 -10.92
CA ARG A 155 -13.18 -15.94 -9.87
C ARG A 155 -12.59 -15.27 -8.63
N ILE A 156 -12.85 -13.98 -8.40
CA ILE A 156 -12.59 -13.30 -7.14
C ILE A 156 -13.93 -13.03 -6.46
N GLN A 157 -14.11 -13.60 -5.27
CA GLN A 157 -15.27 -13.38 -4.41
C GLN A 157 -14.87 -12.75 -3.08
N ARG A 158 -13.61 -12.96 -2.64
CA ARG A 158 -13.09 -12.41 -1.40
C ARG A 158 -11.70 -11.83 -1.60
N VAL A 159 -11.49 -10.61 -1.13
CA VAL A 159 -10.20 -9.93 -1.17
C VAL A 159 -9.77 -9.62 0.26
N ALA A 160 -8.52 -9.89 0.61
CA ALA A 160 -7.94 -9.41 1.86
C ALA A 160 -6.96 -8.28 1.56
N ILE A 161 -7.04 -7.20 2.34
CA ILE A 161 -6.03 -6.15 2.43
C ILE A 161 -5.31 -6.34 3.76
N LEU A 162 -4.01 -6.55 3.70
CA LEU A 162 -3.15 -6.61 4.88
C LEU A 162 -2.19 -5.43 4.84
N ASP A 163 -2.35 -4.55 5.82
CA ASP A 163 -1.57 -3.33 5.98
C ASP A 163 -0.55 -3.51 7.11
N TRP A 164 0.73 -3.47 6.74
CA TRP A 164 1.83 -3.51 7.70
C TRP A 164 2.60 -2.20 7.76
N ASP A 165 2.09 -1.14 7.11
CA ASP A 165 2.57 0.22 7.36
C ASP A 165 2.42 0.53 8.86
N VAL A 166 3.39 1.23 9.43
CA VAL A 166 3.40 1.47 10.88
C VAL A 166 2.25 2.36 11.33
N HIS A 167 1.66 3.13 10.40
CA HIS A 167 0.51 3.97 10.65
C HIS A 167 -0.77 3.21 10.33
N HIS A 168 -1.82 3.46 11.11
CA HIS A 168 -3.12 2.86 10.81
C HIS A 168 -3.67 3.40 9.49
N GLY A 169 -3.91 2.52 8.51
CA GLY A 169 -4.57 2.80 7.23
C GLY A 169 -6.06 3.16 7.37
N ASN A 170 -6.35 4.28 8.03
CA ASN A 170 -7.71 4.74 8.34
C ASN A 170 -8.57 4.99 7.10
N GLY A 171 -7.96 5.38 5.98
CA GLY A 171 -8.64 5.57 4.71
C GLY A 171 -9.18 4.25 4.18
N THR A 172 -8.28 3.26 4.08
CA THR A 172 -8.63 1.91 3.65
C THR A 172 -9.70 1.30 4.55
N GLU A 173 -9.54 1.34 5.88
CA GLU A 173 -10.54 0.82 6.82
C GLU A 173 -11.92 1.43 6.59
N ALA A 174 -12.02 2.76 6.58
CA ALA A 174 -13.30 3.46 6.47
C ALA A 174 -14.04 3.14 5.17
N ILE A 175 -13.30 2.84 4.09
CA ILE A 175 -13.88 2.47 2.80
C ILE A 175 -14.37 1.02 2.83
N VAL A 176 -13.60 0.09 3.39
CA VAL A 176 -13.86 -1.35 3.23
C VAL A 176 -14.60 -1.99 4.41
N GLU A 177 -14.74 -1.32 5.56
CA GLU A 177 -15.37 -1.88 6.75
C GLU A 177 -16.86 -2.26 6.59
N THR A 178 -17.51 -1.73 5.54
CA THR A 178 -18.91 -2.04 5.19
C THR A 178 -19.04 -3.09 4.07
N HIS A 179 -17.91 -3.59 3.55
CA HIS A 179 -17.87 -4.59 2.48
C HIS A 179 -17.51 -5.97 3.05
N SER A 180 -18.51 -6.85 3.20
CA SER A 180 -18.32 -8.19 3.76
C SER A 180 -17.35 -9.09 2.97
N GLU A 181 -17.18 -8.80 1.69
CA GLU A 181 -16.31 -9.47 0.74
C GLU A 181 -14.85 -9.00 0.82
N ILE A 182 -14.57 -7.98 1.65
CA ILE A 182 -13.22 -7.45 1.88
C ILE A 182 -12.87 -7.61 3.36
N ALA A 183 -11.77 -8.32 3.63
CA ALA A 183 -11.14 -8.31 4.95
C ALA A 183 -10.03 -7.25 4.99
N TYR A 184 -9.93 -6.51 6.09
CA TYR A 184 -8.85 -5.56 6.33
C TYR A 184 -8.14 -5.90 7.64
N VAL A 185 -6.81 -5.93 7.60
CA VAL A 185 -5.96 -6.18 8.77
C VAL A 185 -4.92 -5.09 8.83
N SER A 186 -4.71 -4.50 10.00
CA SER A 186 -3.69 -3.47 10.21
C SER A 186 -2.84 -3.76 11.44
N LEU A 187 -1.52 -3.78 11.26
CA LEU A 187 -0.50 -3.78 12.30
C LEU A 187 0.11 -2.39 12.37
N HIS A 188 -0.14 -1.63 13.43
CA HIS A 188 0.28 -0.23 13.49
C HIS A 188 0.71 0.18 14.90
N GLN A 189 1.60 1.15 15.00
CA GLN A 189 1.96 1.74 16.28
C GLN A 189 0.77 2.51 16.86
N TYR A 190 0.52 2.36 18.16
CA TYR A 190 -0.40 3.19 18.91
C TYR A 190 0.14 3.49 20.32
N PRO A 191 0.09 4.75 20.79
CA PRO A 191 -0.39 5.95 20.07
C PRO A 191 0.59 6.40 18.97
N ALA A 192 0.04 6.77 17.81
CA ALA A 192 0.75 7.38 16.68
C ALA A 192 -0.27 8.11 15.78
N TYR A 193 0.20 8.85 14.77
CA TYR A 193 -0.69 9.31 13.70
C TYR A 193 -1.40 8.09 13.06
N PRO A 194 -2.69 8.17 12.69
CA PRO A 194 -3.61 9.31 12.82
C PRO A 194 -4.45 9.31 14.12
N GLY A 195 -4.16 8.42 15.07
CA GLY A 195 -4.92 8.30 16.33
C GLY A 195 -6.16 7.40 16.27
N THR A 196 -6.31 6.61 15.21
CA THR A 196 -7.38 5.61 15.01
C THR A 196 -6.83 4.17 15.11
N GLY A 197 -7.62 3.15 14.77
CA GLY A 197 -7.16 1.75 14.74
C GLY A 197 -7.31 1.01 16.07
N LYS A 198 -8.36 1.32 16.84
CA LYS A 198 -8.60 0.65 18.13
C LYS A 198 -8.98 -0.82 17.88
N THR A 199 -8.48 -1.73 18.72
CA THR A 199 -8.83 -3.17 18.67
C THR A 199 -10.33 -3.47 18.73
N SER A 200 -11.14 -2.56 19.31
CA SER A 200 -12.59 -2.69 19.37
C SER A 200 -13.31 -2.39 18.05
N GLN A 201 -12.64 -1.77 17.08
CA GLN A 201 -13.17 -1.47 15.75
C GLN A 201 -12.97 -2.72 14.88
N GLN A 202 -14.06 -3.44 14.64
CA GLN A 202 -14.05 -4.74 13.93
C GLN A 202 -14.80 -4.69 12.59
N GLY A 203 -15.20 -3.49 12.16
CA GLY A 203 -16.01 -3.27 10.97
C GLY A 203 -17.45 -3.78 11.12
N SER A 204 -18.26 -3.55 10.10
CA SER A 204 -19.70 -3.88 10.13
C SER A 204 -19.97 -5.38 10.00
N HIS A 205 -18.98 -6.14 9.53
CA HIS A 205 -19.10 -7.57 9.25
C HIS A 205 -18.10 -8.44 10.02
N ASN A 206 -17.47 -7.91 11.07
CA ASN A 206 -16.30 -8.51 11.73
C ASN A 206 -15.14 -8.77 10.73
N ASN A 207 -15.04 -7.91 9.71
CA ASN A 207 -14.11 -8.01 8.60
C ASN A 207 -12.87 -7.11 8.80
N VAL A 208 -12.76 -6.41 9.92
CA VAL A 208 -11.60 -5.60 10.28
C VAL A 208 -10.87 -6.20 11.47
N LEU A 209 -9.55 -6.31 11.39
CA LEU A 209 -8.67 -6.71 12.48
C LEU A 209 -7.59 -5.65 12.72
N ASN A 210 -7.80 -4.82 13.73
CA ASN A 210 -6.82 -3.83 14.19
C ASN A 210 -5.93 -4.38 15.31
N LEU A 211 -4.63 -4.29 15.10
CA LEU A 211 -3.58 -4.77 16.00
C LEU A 211 -2.62 -3.62 16.37
N PRO A 212 -3.05 -2.70 17.26
CA PRO A 212 -2.18 -1.64 17.76
C PRO A 212 -1.03 -2.23 18.58
N VAL A 213 0.19 -1.77 18.33
CA VAL A 213 1.41 -2.15 19.06
C VAL A 213 2.04 -0.93 19.74
N PRO A 214 2.66 -1.08 20.93
CA PRO A 214 3.31 0.04 21.60
C PRO A 214 4.60 0.47 20.86
N PRO A 215 5.02 1.74 21.01
CA PRO A 215 6.37 2.17 20.65
C PRO A 215 7.44 1.25 21.26
N GLY A 216 8.52 1.03 20.53
CA GLY A 216 9.64 0.15 20.88
C GLY A 216 9.42 -1.31 20.49
N SER A 217 8.25 -1.68 19.96
CA SER A 217 7.95 -3.04 19.52
C SER A 217 8.91 -3.50 18.43
N ASP A 218 9.30 -4.77 18.48
CA ASP A 218 10.14 -5.43 17.49
C ASP A 218 9.47 -6.75 17.06
N ILE A 219 10.21 -7.61 16.36
CA ILE A 219 9.69 -8.89 15.90
C ILE A 219 9.14 -9.79 17.03
N THR A 220 9.63 -9.66 18.26
CA THR A 220 9.16 -10.45 19.40
C THR A 220 7.71 -10.10 19.79
N VAL A 221 7.25 -8.90 19.44
CA VAL A 221 5.85 -8.47 19.57
C VAL A 221 5.06 -8.84 18.31
N TYR A 222 5.62 -8.60 17.13
CA TYR A 222 4.92 -8.80 15.85
C TYR A 222 4.67 -10.28 15.54
N GLN A 223 5.67 -11.15 15.71
CA GLN A 223 5.56 -12.56 15.34
C GLN A 223 4.40 -13.28 16.07
N PRO A 224 4.19 -13.13 17.40
CA PRO A 224 3.01 -13.70 18.06
C PRO A 224 1.68 -13.15 17.53
N LEU A 225 1.61 -11.89 17.11
CA LEU A 225 0.41 -11.30 16.52
C LEU A 225 0.11 -11.93 15.16
N TRP A 226 1.15 -12.13 14.33
CA TRP A 226 1.04 -12.86 13.08
C TRP A 226 0.49 -14.27 13.29
N GLU A 227 1.16 -15.05 14.13
CA GLU A 227 0.84 -16.46 14.35
C GLU A 227 -0.53 -16.68 14.99
N ARG A 228 -0.90 -15.83 15.96
CA ARG A 228 -2.09 -16.06 16.81
C ARG A 228 -3.31 -15.24 16.41
N LYS A 229 -3.15 -14.19 15.59
CA LYS A 229 -4.25 -13.29 15.19
C LYS A 229 -4.40 -13.21 13.68
N ILE A 230 -3.36 -12.81 12.96
CA ILE A 230 -3.45 -12.52 11.52
C ILE A 230 -3.66 -13.80 10.71
N LEU A 231 -2.80 -14.81 10.91
CA LEU A 231 -2.90 -16.07 10.18
C LEU A 231 -4.27 -16.75 10.40
N PRO A 232 -4.80 -16.91 11.63
CA PRO A 232 -6.14 -17.43 11.84
C PRO A 232 -7.24 -16.60 11.18
N PHE A 233 -7.18 -15.27 11.28
CA PHE A 233 -8.19 -14.37 10.71
C PHE A 233 -8.24 -14.49 9.18
N LEU A 234 -7.10 -14.36 8.51
CA LEU A 234 -7.02 -14.43 7.06
C LEU A 234 -7.29 -15.84 6.52
N THR A 235 -6.85 -16.89 7.23
CA THR A 235 -7.16 -18.28 6.83
C THR A 235 -8.66 -18.55 6.92
N ASN A 236 -9.32 -18.11 7.99
CA ASN A 236 -10.78 -18.26 8.15
C ASN A 236 -11.55 -17.45 7.09
N PHE A 237 -11.07 -16.25 6.76
CA PHE A 237 -11.64 -15.45 5.68
C PHE A 237 -11.44 -16.10 4.31
N SER A 238 -10.32 -16.82 4.11
CA SER A 238 -9.99 -17.55 2.88
C SER A 238 -10.03 -16.67 1.61
N PRO A 239 -9.17 -15.64 1.52
CA PRO A 239 -9.19 -14.69 0.41
C PRO A 239 -8.75 -15.34 -0.91
N ASP A 240 -9.40 -14.94 -2.01
CA ASP A 240 -8.99 -15.32 -3.37
C ASP A 240 -7.79 -14.49 -3.84
N LEU A 241 -7.63 -13.28 -3.32
CA LEU A 241 -6.53 -12.36 -3.58
C LEU A 241 -6.11 -11.69 -2.26
N LEU A 242 -4.80 -11.62 -2.01
CA LEU A 242 -4.22 -10.87 -0.91
C LEU A 242 -3.49 -9.64 -1.47
N ILE A 243 -3.95 -8.45 -1.10
CA ILE A 243 -3.32 -7.17 -1.36
C ILE A 243 -2.57 -6.76 -0.11
N ILE A 244 -1.29 -6.42 -0.24
CA ILE A 244 -0.46 -5.93 0.85
C ILE A 244 -0.26 -4.43 0.67
N SER A 245 -0.76 -3.64 1.61
CA SER A 245 -0.35 -2.24 1.80
C SER A 245 1.02 -2.27 2.48
N ALA A 246 2.07 -2.17 1.66
CA ALA A 246 3.43 -2.44 2.04
C ALA A 246 4.16 -1.14 2.40
N GLY A 247 3.94 -0.67 3.63
CA GLY A 247 4.76 0.36 4.27
C GLY A 247 6.01 -0.22 4.91
N TYR A 248 7.07 0.58 5.04
CA TYR A 248 8.34 0.13 5.62
C TYR A 248 8.85 1.06 6.73
N ASP A 249 7.98 1.91 7.23
CA ASP A 249 8.20 2.87 8.31
C ASP A 249 8.12 2.28 9.72
N ALA A 250 7.83 0.98 9.82
CA ALA A 250 8.01 0.20 11.05
C ALA A 250 9.48 -0.19 11.28
N ASN A 251 10.38 0.13 10.34
CA ASN A 251 11.81 -0.15 10.45
C ASN A 251 12.46 0.71 11.54
N THR A 252 13.42 0.13 12.27
CA THR A 252 14.12 0.79 13.39
C THR A 252 14.78 2.12 13.04
N ASN A 253 15.15 2.34 11.77
CA ASN A 253 15.81 3.56 11.31
C ASN A 253 14.82 4.62 10.81
N ASP A 254 13.53 4.29 10.68
CA ASP A 254 12.55 5.20 10.13
C ASP A 254 12.29 6.41 11.05
N PRO A 255 12.26 7.64 10.53
CA PRO A 255 12.10 8.83 11.36
C PRO A 255 10.65 9.10 11.81
N LEU A 256 9.63 8.42 11.26
CA LEU A 256 8.23 8.78 11.48
C LEU A 256 7.50 7.92 12.51
N ALA A 257 8.13 6.84 12.98
CA ALA A 257 7.59 6.01 14.06
C ALA A 257 8.69 5.59 15.04
N SER A 258 8.35 4.69 15.95
CA SER A 258 9.27 4.22 16.99
C SER A 258 9.20 2.70 17.15
N VAL A 259 8.91 1.98 16.06
CA VAL A 259 8.98 0.52 15.98
C VAL A 259 10.39 0.12 15.54
N ASN A 260 10.85 -1.06 15.97
CA ASN A 260 12.22 -1.53 15.81
C ASN A 260 12.33 -2.76 14.88
N LEU A 261 11.47 -2.88 13.87
CA LEU A 261 11.60 -3.99 12.90
C LEU A 261 12.89 -3.84 12.09
N GLN A 262 13.45 -4.99 11.70
CA GLN A 262 14.59 -5.10 10.80
C GLN A 262 14.11 -5.45 9.39
N PRO A 263 14.90 -5.18 8.34
CA PRO A 263 14.55 -5.55 6.97
C PRO A 263 14.07 -7.00 6.81
N GLU A 264 14.72 -7.96 7.47
CA GLU A 264 14.40 -9.39 7.40
C GLU A 264 13.01 -9.74 7.94
N ASP A 265 12.46 -8.94 8.85
CA ASP A 265 11.14 -9.17 9.44
C ASP A 265 10.03 -9.04 8.38
N PHE A 266 10.18 -8.12 7.44
CA PHE A 266 9.27 -7.99 6.29
C PHE A 266 9.37 -9.19 5.32
N GLY A 267 10.53 -9.85 5.28
CA GLY A 267 10.71 -11.13 4.60
C GLY A 267 9.90 -12.24 5.27
N LEU A 268 9.98 -12.35 6.60
CA LEU A 268 9.17 -13.29 7.38
C LEU A 268 7.66 -13.05 7.21
N PHE A 269 7.22 -11.79 7.19
CA PHE A 269 5.82 -11.45 6.92
C PHE A 269 5.37 -11.95 5.54
N THR A 270 6.26 -11.87 4.55
CA THR A 270 5.99 -12.40 3.22
C THR A 270 5.87 -13.92 3.21
N GLU A 271 6.70 -14.63 3.97
CA GLU A 271 6.58 -16.09 4.14
C GLU A 271 5.23 -16.48 4.74
N TYR A 272 4.74 -15.75 5.75
CA TYR A 272 3.39 -15.95 6.28
C TYR A 272 2.31 -15.70 5.24
N CYS A 273 2.43 -14.65 4.44
CA CYS A 273 1.48 -14.34 3.36
C CYS A 273 1.43 -15.45 2.31
N LEU A 274 2.59 -16.00 1.93
CA LEU A 274 2.70 -17.13 0.99
C LEU A 274 2.01 -18.41 1.50
N GLY A 275 1.89 -18.57 2.82
CA GLY A 275 1.12 -19.63 3.45
C GLY A 275 -0.39 -19.47 3.35
N ILE A 276 -0.91 -18.25 3.13
CA ILE A 276 -2.34 -17.95 3.00
C ILE A 276 -2.82 -18.17 1.56
N THR A 277 -2.14 -17.55 0.59
CA THR A 277 -2.52 -17.64 -0.83
C THR A 277 -1.32 -17.40 -1.74
N LYS A 278 -1.38 -17.94 -2.97
CA LYS A 278 -0.36 -17.69 -4.00
C LYS A 278 -0.60 -16.39 -4.77
N LYS A 279 -1.83 -15.86 -4.74
CA LYS A 279 -2.23 -14.64 -5.43
C LYS A 279 -1.98 -13.45 -4.50
N ILE A 280 -0.77 -12.90 -4.58
CA ILE A 280 -0.33 -11.80 -3.72
C ILE A 280 0.10 -10.62 -4.61
N MET A 281 -0.43 -9.45 -4.28
CA MET A 281 0.00 -8.17 -4.83
C MET A 281 0.49 -7.30 -3.69
N PHE A 282 1.68 -6.74 -3.82
CA PHE A 282 2.21 -5.70 -2.93
C PHE A 282 2.03 -4.34 -3.58
N GLY A 283 1.70 -3.32 -2.81
CA GLY A 283 1.76 -1.94 -3.24
C GLY A 283 2.44 -1.08 -2.19
N LEU A 284 3.39 -0.25 -2.63
CA LEU A 284 4.19 0.58 -1.74
C LEU A 284 3.33 1.64 -1.04
N GLU A 285 3.44 1.74 0.28
CA GLU A 285 2.84 2.81 1.11
C GLU A 285 3.94 3.72 1.69
N GLY A 286 4.17 3.72 3.01
CA GLY A 286 5.18 4.49 3.73
C GLY A 286 6.59 3.89 3.75
N GLY A 287 7.45 4.41 4.63
CA GLY A 287 8.89 4.11 4.72
C GLY A 287 9.76 5.22 4.14
N TYR A 288 10.57 5.85 4.98
CA TYR A 288 11.15 7.18 4.75
C TYR A 288 12.65 7.27 5.04
N ASP A 289 13.23 6.27 5.71
CA ASP A 289 14.69 6.05 5.71
C ASP A 289 15.09 5.25 4.44
N LEU A 290 15.82 5.89 3.52
CA LEU A 290 16.06 5.35 2.18
C LEU A 290 16.85 4.03 2.16
N PRO A 291 17.94 3.86 2.94
CA PRO A 291 18.67 2.60 2.97
C PRO A 291 17.81 1.46 3.50
N SER A 292 17.19 1.63 4.68
CA SER A 292 16.41 0.57 5.29
C SER A 292 15.13 0.25 4.51
N LEU A 293 14.51 1.24 3.86
CA LEU A 293 13.42 1.04 2.90
C LEU A 293 13.84 0.10 1.77
N ALA A 294 14.98 0.37 1.13
CA ALA A 294 15.46 -0.43 0.01
C ALA A 294 15.82 -1.86 0.45
N GLU A 295 16.46 -2.01 1.61
CA GLU A 295 16.79 -3.31 2.21
C GLU A 295 15.52 -4.11 2.57
N SER A 296 14.51 -3.43 3.13
CA SER A 296 13.25 -4.07 3.52
C SER A 296 12.46 -4.55 2.30
N VAL A 297 12.43 -3.79 1.20
CA VAL A 297 11.81 -4.23 -0.07
C VAL A 297 12.54 -5.44 -0.65
N ILE A 298 13.88 -5.47 -0.60
CA ILE A 298 14.68 -6.63 -1.01
C ILE A 298 14.30 -7.87 -0.19
N ALA A 299 14.19 -7.71 1.14
CA ALA A 299 13.79 -8.78 2.03
C ALA A 299 12.35 -9.27 1.77
N THR A 300 11.39 -8.36 1.52
CA THR A 300 10.00 -8.71 1.12
C THR A 300 9.98 -9.54 -0.16
N ILE A 301 10.78 -9.17 -1.17
CA ILE A 301 10.72 -9.82 -2.48
C ILE A 301 11.38 -11.20 -2.47
N LYS A 302 12.43 -11.40 -1.66
CA LYS A 302 13.26 -12.61 -1.69
C LYS A 302 12.46 -13.91 -1.52
N PRO A 303 11.52 -14.07 -0.56
CA PRO A 303 10.69 -15.27 -0.46
C PRO A 303 9.77 -15.51 -1.67
N CYS A 304 9.44 -14.49 -2.47
CA CYS A 304 8.58 -14.64 -3.65
C CYS A 304 9.29 -15.27 -4.86
N ILE A 305 10.63 -15.32 -4.86
CA ILE A 305 11.48 -15.69 -6.00
C ILE A 305 12.48 -16.82 -5.69
N CYS A 306 12.56 -17.24 -4.44
CA CYS A 306 13.20 -18.47 -3.99
C CYS A 306 12.26 -19.66 -4.21
#